data_AF-A0A7X7ZFR2-F1
#
_entry.id   AF-A0A7X7ZFR2-F1
#
_cell.length_a   1.000
_cell.length_b   1.000
_cell.length_c   1.000
_cell.angle_alpha   90.00
_cell.angle_beta   90.00
_cell.angle_gamma   90.00
#
_symmetry.space_group_name_H-M   'P 1'
#
loop_
_entity.id
_entity.type
_entity.pdbx_description
1 polymer ?
#
loop_
_entity_poly.entity_id
_entity_poly.type
_entity_poly.pdbx_seq_one_letter_code
_entity_poly.pdbx_strand_id
1 'polypeptide(L)'
;EQRELLPQLPMCPNATAEARALAEGLQWQGFTQLHLQTPDPFATMVVAQQVLLADAPGQVGSIFATLRDGLTACLTESLPAGEWEIGLRESFEVPAVGDDRFAERSFSFDPGEARRDTRLVLVRSGAVLMLIQIDEVLIRADAEPTLTTDEVNAVITVMASKLT
;
A
#
# COMPACT_ATOMS: atom_id res chain seq x y z
N GLU A 1 8.16 -19.17 -5.68
CA GLU A 1 8.06 -18.63 -7.05
C GLU A 1 6.95 -17.57 -7.20
N GLN A 2 5.64 -17.86 -7.30
CA GLN A 2 4.64 -16.75 -7.39
C GLN A 2 4.38 -15.99 -6.07
N ARG A 3 4.54 -16.63 -4.91
CA ARG A 3 4.36 -15.99 -3.59
C ARG A 3 5.41 -14.92 -3.24
N GLU A 4 6.61 -15.05 -3.79
CA GLU A 4 7.71 -14.07 -3.58
C GLU A 4 7.48 -12.77 -4.36
N LEU A 5 6.55 -12.80 -5.33
CA LEU A 5 6.16 -11.65 -6.14
C LEU A 5 4.93 -10.93 -5.58
N LEU A 6 4.34 -11.43 -4.49
CA LEU A 6 3.22 -10.75 -3.83
C LEU A 6 3.75 -9.53 -3.06
N PRO A 7 2.95 -8.45 -2.98
CA PRO A 7 3.28 -7.29 -2.17
C PRO A 7 3.69 -7.72 -0.76
N GLN A 8 4.95 -7.47 -0.42
CA GLN A 8 5.39 -7.47 0.97
C GLN A 8 4.98 -6.14 1.60
N LEU A 9 4.78 -6.14 2.90
CA LEU A 9 4.41 -4.93 3.64
C LEU A 9 5.69 -4.41 4.32
N PRO A 10 6.44 -3.48 3.70
CA PRO A 10 7.76 -3.09 4.17
C PRO A 10 7.65 -2.26 5.46
N MET A 11 8.06 -2.88 6.55
CA MET A 11 8.16 -2.24 7.86
C MET A 11 9.52 -1.56 8.04
N CYS A 12 9.49 -0.34 8.56
CA CYS A 12 10.68 0.42 8.91
C CYS A 12 11.30 -0.05 10.24
N PRO A 13 12.55 0.35 10.56
CA PRO A 13 13.19 0.03 11.83
C PRO A 13 12.45 0.54 13.09
N ASN A 14 11.64 1.60 12.95
CA ASN A 14 10.86 2.17 14.04
C ASN A 14 9.62 1.33 14.40
N ALA A 15 9.16 0.47 13.49
CA ALA A 15 8.08 -0.47 13.78
C ALA A 15 8.51 -1.48 14.86
N THR A 16 7.55 -1.90 15.69
CA THR A 16 7.80 -2.88 16.75
C THR A 16 8.34 -4.19 16.15
N ALA A 17 9.12 -4.94 16.94
CA ALA A 17 9.63 -6.24 16.50
C ALA A 17 8.50 -7.22 16.15
N GLU A 18 7.38 -7.14 16.88
CA GLU A 18 6.18 -7.93 16.60
C GLU A 18 5.57 -7.57 15.24
N ALA A 19 5.40 -6.27 14.94
CA ALA A 19 4.84 -5.83 13.67
C ALA A 19 5.73 -6.21 12.48
N ARG A 20 7.05 -6.10 12.63
CA ARG A 20 8.03 -6.55 11.63
C ARG A 20 7.94 -8.05 11.37
N ALA A 21 8.00 -8.86 12.43
CA ALA A 21 7.90 -10.31 12.33
C ALA A 21 6.56 -10.77 11.74
N LEU A 22 5.46 -10.09 12.11
CA LEU A 22 4.14 -10.36 11.55
C LEU A 22 4.12 -10.06 10.05
N ALA A 23 4.57 -8.88 9.62
CA ALA A 23 4.61 -8.49 8.22
C ALA A 23 5.44 -9.46 7.35
N GLU A 24 6.61 -9.88 7.84
CA GLU A 24 7.47 -10.87 7.19
C GLU A 24 6.84 -12.27 7.13
N GLY A 25 6.08 -12.64 8.16
CA GLY A 25 5.44 -13.96 8.28
C GLY A 25 4.08 -14.09 7.61
N LEU A 26 3.50 -13.01 7.10
CA LEU A 26 2.16 -13.01 6.51
C LEU A 26 2.06 -13.97 5.32
N GLN A 27 0.99 -14.76 5.32
CA GLN A 27 0.67 -15.67 4.21
C GLN A 27 -0.64 -15.27 3.56
N TRP A 28 -0.54 -14.46 2.49
CA TRP A 28 -1.68 -14.08 1.68
C TRP A 28 -2.31 -15.30 0.99
N GLN A 29 -3.64 -15.37 1.01
CA GLN A 29 -4.46 -16.45 0.47
C GLN A 29 -5.07 -16.10 -0.88
N GLY A 30 -5.27 -14.80 -1.16
CA GLY A 30 -5.81 -14.29 -2.42
C GLY A 30 -4.96 -13.17 -2.98
N PHE A 31 -4.97 -13.02 -4.31
CA PHE A 31 -4.27 -11.97 -5.04
C PHE A 31 -5.09 -11.54 -6.26
N THR A 32 -5.14 -10.24 -6.53
CA THR A 32 -5.70 -9.65 -7.73
C THR A 32 -4.86 -8.45 -8.14
N GLN A 33 -4.69 -8.24 -9.44
CA GLN A 33 -3.95 -7.11 -9.98
C GLN A 33 -4.73 -6.49 -11.14
N LEU A 34 -4.75 -5.16 -11.16
CA LEU A 34 -5.32 -4.33 -12.20
C LEU A 34 -4.22 -3.45 -12.76
N HIS A 35 -4.08 -3.45 -14.09
CA HIS A 35 -3.25 -2.47 -14.79
C HIS A 35 -4.16 -1.37 -15.29
N LEU A 36 -3.91 -0.13 -14.84
CA LEU A 36 -4.66 1.01 -15.32
C LEU A 36 -3.95 1.57 -16.56
N GLN A 37 -4.72 1.88 -17.60
CA GLN A 37 -4.18 2.51 -18.79
C GLN A 37 -3.83 3.97 -18.48
N THR A 38 -2.59 4.36 -18.78
CA THR A 38 -2.13 5.75 -18.73
C THR A 38 -2.07 6.33 -20.14
N PRO A 39 -2.17 7.67 -20.30
CA PRO A 39 -2.06 8.32 -21.60
C PRO A 39 -0.71 8.08 -22.29
N ASP A 40 0.37 8.02 -21.50
CA ASP A 40 1.71 7.66 -21.96
C ASP A 40 2.27 6.52 -21.09
N PRO A 41 2.09 5.24 -21.50
CA PRO A 41 2.53 4.08 -20.75
C PRO A 41 4.06 3.93 -20.70
N PHE A 42 4.79 4.73 -21.47
CA PHE A 42 6.25 4.79 -21.41
C PHE A 42 6.75 5.90 -20.45
N ALA A 43 5.87 6.81 -20.03
CA ALA A 43 6.15 7.79 -18.98
C ALA A 43 5.77 7.28 -17.59
N THR A 44 4.54 6.78 -17.46
CA THR A 44 3.97 6.34 -16.18
C THR A 44 3.21 5.04 -16.38
N MET A 45 3.45 4.05 -15.52
CA MET A 45 2.65 2.83 -15.45
C MET A 45 1.93 2.79 -14.11
N VAL A 46 0.62 2.53 -14.14
CA VAL A 46 -0.19 2.42 -12.93
C VAL A 46 -0.59 0.96 -12.69
N VAL A 47 -0.26 0.45 -11.50
CA VAL A 47 -0.58 -0.91 -11.08
C VAL A 47 -1.32 -0.85 -9.75
N ALA A 48 -2.52 -1.43 -9.70
CA ALA A 48 -3.27 -1.60 -8.46
C ALA A 48 -3.33 -3.09 -8.12
N GLN A 49 -2.79 -3.47 -6.97
CA GLN A 49 -2.75 -4.84 -6.46
C GLN A 49 -3.57 -4.95 -5.18
N GLN A 50 -4.20 -6.10 -5.00
CA GLN A 50 -4.89 -6.47 -3.78
C GLN A 50 -4.46 -7.86 -3.37
N VAL A 51 -4.12 -8.02 -2.10
CA VAL A 51 -3.91 -9.32 -1.45
C VAL A 51 -4.83 -9.48 -0.25
N LEU A 52 -5.22 -10.73 0.00
CA LEU A 52 -6.27 -11.08 0.95
C LEU A 52 -5.80 -12.16 1.92
N LEU A 53 -6.22 -12.01 3.17
CA LEU A 53 -6.10 -13.03 4.21
C LEU A 53 -7.47 -13.17 4.86
N ALA A 54 -8.01 -14.39 4.91
CA ALA A 54 -9.20 -14.69 5.69
C ALA A 54 -8.83 -15.55 6.91
N ASP A 55 -9.35 -15.18 8.08
CA ASP A 55 -9.17 -15.91 9.33
C ASP A 55 -10.30 -15.57 10.33
N ALA A 56 -10.25 -16.09 11.56
CA ALA A 56 -11.21 -15.75 12.60
C ALA A 56 -11.26 -14.21 12.83
N PRO A 57 -12.45 -13.59 12.94
CA PRO A 57 -12.58 -12.13 13.04
C PRO A 57 -11.73 -11.47 14.13
N GLY A 58 -11.62 -12.12 15.30
CA GLY A 58 -10.78 -11.64 16.39
C GLY A 58 -9.29 -11.67 16.05
N GLN A 59 -8.83 -12.69 15.33
CA GLN A 59 -7.45 -12.81 14.88
C GLN A 59 -7.13 -11.80 13.79
N VAL A 60 -8.02 -11.62 12.81
CA VAL A 60 -7.91 -10.57 11.79
C VAL A 60 -7.87 -9.17 12.44
N GLY A 61 -8.69 -8.93 13.47
CA GLY A 61 -8.66 -7.71 14.27
C GLY A 61 -7.29 -7.44 14.90
N SER A 62 -6.70 -8.46 15.55
CA SER A 62 -5.37 -8.33 16.14
C SER A 62 -4.29 -8.10 15.07
N ILE A 63 -4.32 -8.86 13.97
CA ILE A 63 -3.36 -8.69 12.86
C ILE A 63 -3.45 -7.26 12.30
N PHE A 64 -4.66 -6.78 12.03
CA PHE A 64 -4.88 -5.42 11.54
C PHE A 64 -4.29 -4.37 12.49
N ALA A 65 -4.57 -4.46 13.79
CA ALA A 65 -4.09 -3.49 14.77
C ALA A 65 -2.55 -3.48 14.83
N THR A 66 -1.92 -4.64 14.90
CA THR A 66 -0.46 -4.76 14.94
C THR A 66 0.20 -4.19 13.68
N LEU A 67 -0.36 -4.47 12.49
CA LEU A 67 0.18 -3.93 11.24
C LEU A 67 -0.05 -2.42 11.13
N ARG A 68 -1.25 -1.92 11.48
CA ARG A 68 -1.55 -0.49 11.52
C ARG A 68 -0.56 0.25 12.40
N ASP A 69 -0.34 -0.24 13.62
CA ASP A 69 0.54 0.42 14.58
C ASP A 69 2.01 0.41 14.10
N GLY A 70 2.45 -0.70 13.48
CA GLY A 70 3.74 -0.79 12.81
C GLY A 70 3.91 0.20 11.67
N LEU A 71 2.93 0.31 10.78
CA LEU A 71 2.93 1.26 9.67
C LEU A 71 2.86 2.71 10.15
N THR A 72 2.07 2.99 11.20
CA THR A 72 1.97 4.31 11.80
C THR A 72 3.33 4.77 12.34
N ALA A 73 4.11 3.87 12.94
CA ALA A 73 5.46 4.17 13.40
C ALA A 73 6.46 4.43 12.25
N CYS A 74 6.08 4.13 11.01
CA CYS A 74 6.87 4.38 9.81
C CYS A 74 6.53 5.66 9.09
N LEU A 75 5.50 6.39 9.53
CA LEU A 75 5.20 7.71 8.99
C LEU A 75 6.35 8.69 9.29
N THR A 76 6.70 9.49 8.29
CA THR A 76 7.75 10.50 8.36
C THR A 76 7.13 11.84 8.70
N GLU A 77 7.52 12.46 9.82
CA GLU A 77 6.99 13.77 10.23
C GLU A 77 7.45 14.92 9.31
N SER A 78 8.67 14.82 8.78
CA SER A 78 9.24 15.77 7.83
C SER A 78 10.46 15.18 7.15
N LEU A 79 10.72 15.55 5.89
CA LEU A 79 11.99 15.27 5.24
C LEU A 79 13.05 16.30 5.65
N PRO A 80 14.32 15.89 5.81
CA PRO A 80 15.43 16.82 5.95
C PRO A 80 15.47 17.83 4.79
N ALA A 81 15.87 19.06 5.10
CA ALA A 81 15.93 20.12 4.09
C ALA A 81 16.89 19.75 2.95
N GLY A 82 16.41 19.82 1.71
CA GLY A 82 17.18 19.48 0.51
C GLY A 82 17.08 18.01 0.10
N GLU A 83 16.35 17.19 0.85
CA GLU A 83 15.94 15.86 0.38
C GLU A 83 14.68 15.96 -0.48
N TRP A 84 14.62 15.15 -1.52
CA TRP A 84 13.45 15.00 -2.39
C TRP A 84 12.38 14.18 -1.64
N GLU A 85 11.15 14.12 -2.17
CA GLU A 85 10.05 13.34 -1.55
C GLU A 85 10.38 11.86 -1.28
N ILE A 86 11.47 11.33 -1.85
CA ILE A 86 12.02 9.99 -1.62
C ILE A 86 12.23 9.75 -0.11
N GLY A 87 11.58 8.72 0.43
CA GLY A 87 11.61 8.38 1.85
C GLY A 87 10.51 9.04 2.70
N LEU A 88 9.70 9.94 2.10
CA LEU A 88 8.48 10.42 2.74
C LEU A 88 7.47 9.26 2.80
N ARG A 89 6.88 9.10 3.98
CA ARG A 89 5.72 8.24 4.23
C ARG A 89 4.70 9.06 4.99
N GLU A 90 3.53 9.29 4.41
CA GLU A 90 2.50 10.16 4.98
C GLU A 90 1.16 9.42 5.03
N SER A 91 0.39 9.64 6.09
CA SER A 91 -0.98 9.15 6.12
C SER A 91 -1.85 9.98 5.18
N PHE A 92 -2.80 9.35 4.50
CA PHE A 92 -3.81 10.07 3.73
C PHE A 92 -5.21 9.55 4.02
N GLU A 93 -6.23 10.37 3.75
CA GLU A 93 -7.62 9.98 3.96
C GLU A 93 -8.10 9.03 2.85
N VAL A 94 -8.86 8.01 3.25
CA VAL A 94 -9.47 7.04 2.33
C VAL A 94 -10.97 6.88 2.60
N PRO A 95 -11.77 6.48 1.58
CA PRO A 95 -13.20 6.25 1.73
C PRO A 95 -13.54 5.27 2.85
N ALA A 96 -14.75 5.35 3.39
CA ALA A 96 -15.21 4.48 4.47
C ALA A 96 -15.50 3.04 4.00
N VAL A 97 -14.44 2.30 3.71
CA VAL A 97 -14.46 0.89 3.32
C VAL A 97 -14.05 -0.02 4.49
N GLY A 98 -14.70 -1.18 4.60
CA GLY A 98 -14.49 -2.13 5.69
C GLY A 98 -14.94 -1.63 7.06
N ASP A 99 -14.61 -2.39 8.09
CA ASP A 99 -14.84 -2.04 9.49
C ASP A 99 -13.76 -1.06 10.00
N ASP A 100 -12.50 -1.31 9.63
CA ASP A 100 -11.35 -0.46 9.95
C ASP A 100 -10.43 -0.31 8.73
N ARG A 101 -9.69 0.80 8.68
CA ARG A 101 -8.75 1.08 7.61
C ARG A 101 -7.57 1.94 8.06
N PHE A 102 -6.44 1.75 7.42
CA PHE A 102 -5.25 2.59 7.51
C PHE A 102 -4.71 2.80 6.11
N ALA A 103 -4.18 3.99 5.85
CA ALA A 103 -3.63 4.32 4.54
C ALA A 103 -2.38 5.18 4.68
N GLU A 104 -1.37 4.85 3.88
CA GLU A 104 -0.16 5.65 3.74
C GLU A 104 0.22 5.81 2.26
N ARG A 105 0.82 6.95 1.95
CA ARG A 105 1.47 7.22 0.68
C ARG A 105 2.96 7.30 0.93
N SER A 106 3.74 6.73 0.03
CA SER A 106 5.19 6.74 0.11
C SER A 106 5.81 6.97 -1.25
N PHE A 107 6.96 7.65 -1.26
CA PHE A 107 7.76 7.82 -2.46
C PHE A 107 9.08 7.08 -2.30
N SER A 108 9.40 6.25 -3.29
CA SER A 108 10.65 5.49 -3.32
C SER A 108 11.37 5.68 -4.63
N PHE A 109 12.69 5.53 -4.56
CA PHE A 109 13.59 5.58 -5.70
C PHE A 109 14.77 4.66 -5.43
N ASP A 110 14.95 3.66 -6.27
CA ASP A 110 16.17 2.87 -6.31
C ASP A 110 17.08 3.43 -7.43
N PRO A 111 18.35 3.76 -7.16
CA PRO A 111 19.25 4.29 -8.18
C PRO A 111 19.37 3.34 -9.38
N GLY A 112 18.95 3.81 -10.56
CA GLY A 112 18.91 3.01 -11.80
C GLY A 112 17.54 2.37 -12.08
N GLU A 113 16.58 2.52 -11.17
CA GLU A 113 15.18 2.15 -11.35
C GLU A 113 14.27 3.38 -11.55
N ALA A 114 12.99 3.10 -11.83
CA ALA A 114 11.93 4.10 -11.91
C ALA A 114 11.58 4.64 -10.52
N ARG A 115 11.20 5.93 -10.43
CA ARG A 115 10.59 6.48 -9.21
C ARG A 115 9.22 5.84 -9.00
N ARG A 116 8.81 5.60 -7.76
CA ARG A 116 7.48 5.07 -7.44
C ARG A 116 6.76 5.96 -6.44
N ASP A 117 5.52 6.27 -6.74
CA ASP A 117 4.53 6.81 -5.80
C ASP A 117 3.58 5.67 -5.44
N THR A 118 3.74 5.15 -4.22
CA THR A 118 3.02 3.99 -3.72
C THR A 118 2.01 4.42 -2.68
N ARG A 119 0.75 4.07 -2.91
CA ARG A 119 -0.36 4.24 -1.95
C ARG A 119 -0.76 2.87 -1.43
N LEU A 120 -0.56 2.66 -0.14
CA LEU A 120 -0.87 1.42 0.56
C LEU A 120 -2.10 1.64 1.45
N VAL A 121 -3.08 0.75 1.34
CA VAL A 121 -4.31 0.78 2.14
C VAL A 121 -4.53 -0.59 2.77
N LEU A 122 -4.47 -0.63 4.09
CA LEU A 122 -4.82 -1.80 4.89
C LEU A 122 -6.29 -1.68 5.31
N VAL A 123 -7.09 -2.70 5.02
CA VAL A 123 -8.53 -2.72 5.35
C VAL A 123 -8.86 -4.00 6.10
N ARG A 124 -9.61 -3.88 7.19
CA ARG A 124 -10.25 -4.99 7.89
C ARG A 124 -11.73 -4.98 7.60
N SER A 125 -12.30 -6.13 7.24
CA SER A 125 -13.74 -6.32 7.06
C SER A 125 -14.15 -7.67 7.63
N GLY A 126 -14.66 -7.68 8.86
CA GLY A 126 -15.02 -8.91 9.59
C GLY A 126 -13.86 -9.89 9.68
N ALA A 127 -14.00 -11.03 8.98
CA ALA A 127 -13.05 -12.14 8.92
C ALA A 127 -11.97 -11.98 7.83
N VAL A 128 -11.88 -10.81 7.18
CA VAL A 128 -10.96 -10.58 6.05
C VAL A 128 -10.06 -9.39 6.31
N LEU A 129 -8.76 -9.57 6.09
CA LEU A 129 -7.76 -8.52 5.94
C LEU A 129 -7.45 -8.33 4.47
N MET A 130 -7.43 -7.08 4.02
CA MET A 130 -7.06 -6.70 2.66
C MET A 130 -5.91 -5.72 2.71
N LEU A 131 -4.91 -5.95 1.86
CA LEU A 131 -3.89 -4.96 1.55
C LEU A 131 -4.07 -4.56 0.09
N ILE A 132 -4.37 -3.29 -0.14
CA ILE A 132 -4.47 -2.68 -1.46
C ILE A 132 -3.21 -1.82 -1.65
N GLN A 133 -2.50 -2.03 -2.75
CA GLN A 133 -1.33 -1.24 -3.13
C GLN A 133 -1.58 -0.65 -4.50
N ILE A 134 -1.46 0.68 -4.64
CA ILE A 134 -1.58 1.39 -5.91
C ILE A 134 -0.24 2.06 -6.16
N ASP A 135 0.48 1.58 -7.16
CA ASP A 135 1.77 2.11 -7.58
C ASP A 135 1.62 2.92 -8.86
N GLU A 136 2.11 4.15 -8.84
CA GLU A 136 2.44 4.91 -10.06
C GLU A 136 3.95 4.84 -10.27
N VAL A 137 4.36 4.01 -11.23
CA VAL A 137 5.76 3.81 -11.61
C VAL A 137 6.13 4.85 -12.67
N LEU A 138 6.94 5.82 -12.27
CA LEU A 138 7.41 6.94 -13.08
C LEU A 138 8.69 6.52 -13.81
N ILE A 139 8.53 6.01 -15.02
CA ILE A 139 9.58 5.38 -15.82
C ILE A 139 10.59 6.43 -16.31
N ARG A 140 10.11 7.62 -16.68
CA ARG A 140 10.99 8.73 -17.07
C ARG A 140 11.33 9.62 -15.88
N ALA A 141 12.51 10.24 -15.94
CA ALA A 141 12.97 11.16 -14.91
C ALA A 141 12.03 12.38 -14.74
N ASP A 142 11.37 12.83 -15.81
CA ASP A 142 10.46 13.98 -15.84
C ASP A 142 8.97 13.60 -15.66
N ALA A 143 8.65 12.31 -15.50
CA ALA A 143 7.27 11.88 -15.30
C ALA A 143 6.75 12.29 -13.93
N GLU A 144 5.47 12.60 -13.82
CA GLU A 144 4.80 12.95 -12.58
C GLU A 144 3.65 11.97 -12.31
N PRO A 145 3.22 11.79 -11.04
CA PRO A 145 2.01 11.06 -10.71
C PRO A 145 0.81 11.63 -11.48
N THR A 146 0.01 10.74 -12.02
CA THR A 146 -1.13 11.06 -12.92
C THR A 146 -2.48 10.86 -12.25
N LEU A 147 -2.58 9.98 -11.24
CA LEU A 147 -3.84 9.69 -10.59
C LEU A 147 -4.27 10.83 -9.65
N THR A 148 -5.51 11.25 -9.82
CA THR A 148 -6.19 12.14 -8.88
C THR A 148 -6.63 11.39 -7.61
N THR A 149 -6.90 12.14 -6.53
CA THR A 149 -7.47 11.58 -5.30
C THR A 149 -8.79 10.85 -5.54
N ASP A 150 -9.65 11.37 -6.42
CA ASP A 150 -10.93 10.74 -6.74
C ASP A 150 -10.77 9.41 -7.46
N GLU A 151 -9.81 9.30 -8.39
CA GLU A 151 -9.49 8.05 -9.08
C GLU A 151 -8.90 7.01 -8.11
N VAL A 152 -7.97 7.41 -7.25
CA VAL A 152 -7.44 6.56 -6.18
C VAL A 152 -8.56 6.03 -5.29
N ASN A 153 -9.45 6.92 -4.84
CA ASN A 153 -10.59 6.58 -3.99
C ASN A 153 -11.57 5.63 -4.69
N ALA A 154 -11.80 5.82 -5.98
CA ALA A 154 -12.62 4.92 -6.79
C ALA A 154 -12.00 3.53 -6.89
N VAL A 155 -10.69 3.43 -7.14
CA VAL A 155 -9.96 2.14 -7.17
C VAL A 155 -10.07 1.43 -5.81
N ILE A 156 -9.78 2.11 -4.71
CA ILE A 156 -9.89 1.55 -3.35
C ILE A 156 -11.30 1.02 -3.09
N THR A 157 -12.32 1.80 -3.43
CA THR A 157 -13.72 1.43 -3.25
C THR A 157 -14.08 0.19 -4.06
N VAL A 158 -13.65 0.12 -5.33
CA VAL A 158 -13.91 -1.03 -6.21
C VAL A 158 -13.23 -2.29 -5.67
N MET A 159 -11.97 -2.20 -5.25
CA MET A 159 -11.23 -3.37 -4.74
C MET A 159 -11.78 -3.85 -3.40
N ALA A 160 -12.17 -2.94 -2.49
CA ALA A 160 -12.69 -3.31 -1.18
C ALA A 160 -14.13 -3.84 -1.22
N SER A 161 -14.99 -3.31 -2.10
CA SER A 161 -16.43 -3.68 -2.15
C SER A 161 -16.74 -5.01 -2.83
N LYS A 162 -15.79 -5.60 -3.57
CA LYS A 162 -16.02 -6.87 -4.29
C LYS A 162 -15.87 -8.12 -3.41
N LEU A 163 -15.56 -7.95 -2.13
CA LEU A 163 -15.27 -9.03 -1.18
C LEU A 163 -16.23 -9.07 0.03
N THR A 164 -17.19 -8.15 0.06
CA THR A 164 -18.32 -8.10 1.00
C THR A 164 -19.61 -8.51 0.30
#